data_AF-A0A1F6C3E3-F1
#
_entry.id   AF-A0A1F6C3E3-F1
#
_cell.length_a   1.000
_cell.length_b   1.000
_cell.length_c   1.000
_cell.angle_alpha   90.00
_cell.angle_beta   90.00
_cell.angle_gamma   90.00
#
_symmetry.space_group_name_H-M   'P 1'
#
loop_
_entity.id
_entity.type
_entity.pdbx_description
1 polymer ?
#
loop_
_entity_poly.entity_id
_entity_poly.type
_entity_poly.pdbx_seq_one_letter_code
_entity_poly.pdbx_strand_id
1 'polypeptide(L)'
;MKKFFLGLRQFILALIVLLGILIFPELGTRALLLVNKEMAYLLSMIGPYSVFSWLFLLVNALWYPIALTVWMARDAIKFKKRGIRAKPWLWVAGMISPMAFEVFWSYLIRQKIMPGAPWLWVTNMIPLVVFPAYFIISEVVWRRRLAINNINSAEQEIKPEQRRRAREIFLGVVAIAFVVFIVYAMEIFPDLSRTKQKTEEQIAKIHATKLTLDDVMGKNLPPDPGADADKTIQGIDANRNGIRDDVELAIFKEYPDSAKTRAVLLQYALALQMEMTLPIINKETVTATVEDSESRANVCLWSLSSRSDMKKFIADMDKYDNFVKSRQINTEQRDKYMDDFYKNLGSYSSSNEGCDIDSSILSN
;
A
#
# COMPACT_ATOMS: atom_id res chain seq x y z
N MET A 1 29.27 -33.32 -22.73
CA MET A 1 28.74 -33.90 -21.47
C MET A 1 29.04 -33.05 -20.22
N LYS A 2 30.30 -32.72 -19.89
CA LYS A 2 30.64 -31.93 -18.67
C LYS A 2 29.90 -30.57 -18.54
N LYS A 3 29.73 -29.81 -19.65
CA LYS A 3 28.99 -28.53 -19.63
C LYS A 3 27.48 -28.68 -19.35
N PHE A 4 26.90 -29.81 -19.73
CA PHE A 4 25.48 -30.11 -19.47
C PHE A 4 25.24 -30.42 -17.98
N PHE A 5 26.13 -31.20 -17.37
CA PHE A 5 26.08 -31.48 -15.93
C PHE A 5 26.32 -30.24 -15.07
N LEU A 6 27.17 -29.31 -15.54
CA LEU A 6 27.38 -28.02 -14.84
C LEU A 6 26.12 -27.15 -14.87
N GLY A 7 25.44 -27.06 -16.02
CA GLY A 7 24.17 -26.34 -16.15
C GLY A 7 23.05 -26.96 -15.32
N LEU A 8 22.94 -28.29 -15.32
CA LEU A 8 21.94 -29.01 -14.52
C LEU A 8 22.17 -28.81 -13.01
N ARG A 9 23.43 -28.82 -12.55
CA ARG A 9 23.79 -28.56 -11.15
C ARG A 9 23.44 -27.13 -10.71
N GLN A 10 23.71 -26.13 -11.55
CA GLN A 10 23.34 -24.75 -11.25
C GLN A 10 21.82 -24.54 -11.26
N PHE A 11 21.10 -25.21 -12.16
CA PHE A 11 19.64 -25.18 -12.20
C PHE A 11 19.03 -25.81 -10.94
N ILE A 12 19.52 -26.97 -10.50
CA ILE A 12 19.05 -27.63 -9.27
C ILE A 12 19.33 -26.76 -8.03
N LEU A 13 20.53 -26.16 -7.94
CA LEU A 13 20.87 -25.23 -6.86
C LEU A 13 19.96 -24.00 -6.83
N ALA A 14 19.69 -23.41 -8.01
CA ALA A 14 18.75 -22.29 -8.11
C ALA A 14 17.34 -22.70 -7.66
N LEU A 15 16.87 -23.89 -8.03
CA LEU A 15 15.57 -24.41 -7.65
C LEU A 15 15.45 -24.69 -6.14
N ILE A 16 16.51 -25.19 -5.52
CA ILE A 16 16.57 -25.45 -4.06
C ILE A 16 16.54 -24.14 -3.28
N VAL A 17 17.34 -23.14 -3.68
CA VAL A 17 17.35 -21.81 -3.03
C VAL A 17 15.97 -21.16 -3.15
N LEU A 18 15.35 -21.33 -4.31
CA LEU A 18 14.07 -20.72 -4.65
C LEU A 18 12.87 -21.41 -3.96
N LEU A 19 12.92 -22.74 -3.80
CA LEU A 19 12.01 -23.48 -2.90
C LEU A 19 12.21 -23.08 -1.44
N GLY A 20 13.46 -22.85 -1.01
CA GLY A 20 13.77 -22.34 0.33
C GLY A 20 13.15 -20.96 0.60
N ILE A 21 13.16 -20.06 -0.38
CA ILE A 21 12.50 -18.74 -0.29
C ILE A 21 10.98 -18.87 -0.25
N LEU A 22 10.39 -19.81 -0.99
CA LEU A 22 8.94 -20.04 -0.98
C LEU A 22 8.43 -20.62 0.35
N ILE A 23 9.19 -21.54 0.95
CA ILE A 23 8.79 -22.22 2.20
C ILE A 23 9.14 -21.36 3.43
N PHE A 24 10.27 -20.65 3.40
CA PHE A 24 10.75 -19.82 4.50
C PHE A 24 11.27 -18.46 3.98
N PRO A 25 10.39 -17.47 3.73
CA PRO A 25 10.74 -16.20 3.08
C PRO A 25 11.86 -15.42 3.79
N GLU A 26 11.86 -15.41 5.12
CA GLU A 26 12.90 -14.74 5.92
C GLU A 26 14.27 -15.43 5.82
N LEU A 27 14.27 -16.77 5.77
CA LEU A 27 15.52 -17.54 5.70
C LEU A 27 16.09 -17.49 4.27
N GLY A 28 15.21 -17.54 3.27
CA GLY A 28 15.57 -17.45 1.86
C GLY A 28 16.11 -16.08 1.46
N THR A 29 15.55 -14.99 1.97
CA THR A 29 16.09 -13.63 1.74
C THR A 29 17.46 -13.45 2.41
N ARG A 30 17.67 -13.98 3.62
CA ARG A 30 19.00 -14.01 4.28
C ARG A 30 20.02 -14.85 3.51
N ALA A 31 19.64 -16.00 2.98
CA ALA A 31 20.50 -16.81 2.13
C ALA A 31 20.84 -16.10 0.81
N LEU A 32 19.89 -15.37 0.22
CA LEU A 32 20.12 -14.60 -1.00
C LEU A 32 21.06 -13.41 -0.76
N LEU A 33 20.96 -12.74 0.39
CA LEU A 33 21.87 -11.67 0.84
C LEU A 33 23.32 -12.14 0.96
N LEU A 34 23.54 -13.39 1.35
CA LEU A 34 24.88 -14.00 1.43
C LEU A 34 25.45 -14.34 0.05
N VAL A 35 24.60 -14.63 -0.93
CA VAL A 35 25.02 -15.05 -2.28
C VAL A 35 25.19 -13.85 -3.22
N ASN A 36 24.30 -12.85 -3.17
CA ASN A 36 24.39 -11.67 -4.03
C ASN A 36 23.59 -10.48 -3.44
N LYS A 37 24.30 -9.52 -2.84
CA LYS A 37 23.72 -8.34 -2.21
C LYS A 37 22.93 -7.43 -3.16
N GLU A 38 23.30 -7.35 -4.44
CA GLU A 38 22.60 -6.48 -5.39
C GLU A 38 21.23 -7.05 -5.80
N MET A 39 21.13 -8.37 -5.93
CA MET A 39 19.84 -9.04 -6.15
C MET A 39 18.91 -8.88 -4.95
N ALA A 40 19.44 -8.94 -3.73
CA ALA A 40 18.64 -8.72 -2.53
C ALA A 40 18.08 -7.28 -2.43
N TYR A 41 18.86 -6.28 -2.86
CA TYR A 41 18.43 -4.88 -2.92
C TYR A 41 17.34 -4.64 -3.99
N LEU A 42 17.49 -5.27 -5.16
CA LEU A 42 16.46 -5.25 -6.20
C LEU A 42 15.15 -5.87 -5.71
N LEU A 43 15.21 -6.94 -4.91
CA LEU A 43 14.01 -7.63 -4.40
C LEU A 43 13.34 -6.89 -3.23
N SER A 44 14.09 -6.18 -2.39
CA SER A 44 13.52 -5.36 -1.31
C SER A 44 12.77 -4.13 -1.83
N MET A 45 13.16 -3.59 -2.99
CA MET A 45 12.45 -2.49 -3.65
C MET A 45 11.09 -2.88 -4.21
N ILE A 46 10.80 -4.17 -4.39
CA ILE A 46 9.55 -4.60 -5.03
C ILE A 46 8.43 -4.68 -3.96
N GLY A 47 8.73 -4.75 -2.66
CA GLY A 47 7.76 -4.70 -1.55
C GLY A 47 7.30 -6.08 -1.04
N PRO A 48 6.63 -6.18 0.12
CA PRO A 48 6.23 -7.44 0.74
C PRO A 48 5.05 -8.06 -0.02
N TYR A 49 5.37 -8.82 -1.05
CA TYR A 49 4.40 -9.64 -1.75
C TYR A 49 4.00 -10.85 -0.93
N SER A 50 2.70 -11.15 -0.92
CA SER A 50 2.22 -12.47 -0.50
C SER A 50 2.96 -13.56 -1.28
N VAL A 51 3.08 -14.76 -0.70
CA VAL A 51 3.69 -15.95 -1.34
C VAL A 51 3.15 -16.16 -2.76
N PHE A 52 1.91 -15.77 -3.01
CA PHE A 52 1.24 -15.83 -4.31
C PHE A 52 1.89 -14.95 -5.38
N SER A 53 2.24 -13.71 -5.03
CA SER A 53 2.88 -12.77 -5.95
C SER A 53 4.32 -13.19 -6.27
N TRP A 54 5.01 -13.86 -5.33
CA TRP A 54 6.29 -14.52 -5.61
C TRP A 54 6.15 -15.71 -6.56
N LEU A 55 5.20 -16.62 -6.29
CA LEU A 55 4.88 -17.75 -7.18
C LEU A 55 4.53 -17.27 -8.59
N PHE A 56 3.76 -16.18 -8.68
CA PHE A 56 3.35 -15.59 -9.94
C PHE A 56 4.51 -14.94 -10.71
N LEU A 57 5.38 -14.18 -10.04
CA LEU A 57 6.64 -13.67 -10.61
C LEU A 57 7.53 -14.82 -11.10
N LEU A 58 7.58 -15.92 -10.36
CA LEU A 58 8.37 -17.10 -10.71
C LEU A 58 7.87 -17.80 -11.97
N VAL A 59 6.56 -18.01 -12.06
CA VAL A 59 5.94 -18.60 -13.25
C VAL A 59 6.14 -17.69 -14.46
N ASN A 60 5.96 -16.38 -14.32
CA ASN A 60 6.10 -15.45 -15.45
C ASN A 60 7.56 -15.12 -15.82
N ALA A 61 8.48 -15.06 -14.87
CA ALA A 61 9.88 -14.72 -15.15
C ALA A 61 10.72 -15.92 -15.57
N LEU A 62 10.44 -17.12 -15.04
CA LEU A 62 11.23 -18.32 -15.34
C LEU A 62 10.49 -19.29 -16.25
N TRP A 63 9.23 -19.61 -15.95
CA TRP A 63 8.52 -20.64 -16.70
C TRP A 63 8.15 -20.17 -18.10
N TYR A 64 7.70 -18.92 -18.24
CA TYR A 64 7.27 -18.37 -19.52
C TYR A 64 8.41 -18.28 -20.57
N PRO A 65 9.61 -17.72 -20.29
CA PRO A 65 10.68 -17.70 -21.27
C PRO A 65 11.18 -19.10 -21.64
N ILE A 66 11.20 -20.04 -20.68
CA ILE A 66 11.63 -21.43 -20.90
C ILE A 66 10.61 -22.18 -21.75
N ALA A 67 9.31 -22.08 -21.42
CA ALA A 67 8.25 -22.71 -22.19
C ALA A 67 8.21 -22.16 -23.62
N LEU A 68 8.36 -20.84 -23.78
CA LEU A 68 8.40 -20.18 -25.08
C LEU A 68 9.63 -20.63 -25.90
N THR A 69 10.83 -20.70 -25.30
CA THR A 69 12.04 -21.16 -25.98
C THR A 69 11.96 -22.64 -26.38
N VAL A 70 11.48 -23.52 -25.49
CA VAL A 70 11.28 -24.95 -25.80
C VAL A 70 10.26 -25.13 -26.93
N TRP A 71 9.17 -24.36 -26.90
CA TRP A 71 8.16 -24.37 -27.96
C TRP A 71 8.73 -23.90 -29.30
N MET A 72 9.43 -22.77 -29.32
CA MET A 72 10.09 -22.25 -30.51
C MET A 72 11.13 -23.23 -31.07
N ALA A 73 11.93 -23.87 -30.21
CA ALA A 73 12.90 -24.87 -30.63
C ALA A 73 12.22 -26.10 -31.26
N ARG A 74 11.11 -26.57 -30.67
CA ARG A 74 10.34 -27.70 -31.21
C ARG A 74 9.79 -27.40 -32.59
N ASP A 75 9.24 -26.20 -32.80
CA ASP A 75 8.69 -25.82 -34.10
C ASP A 75 9.80 -25.53 -35.12
N ALA A 76 10.93 -24.94 -34.72
CA ALA A 76 12.10 -24.80 -35.57
C ALA A 76 12.61 -26.15 -36.10
N ILE A 77 12.62 -27.20 -35.25
CA ILE A 77 12.97 -28.57 -35.67
C ILE A 77 11.97 -29.11 -36.69
N LYS A 78 10.66 -28.89 -36.50
CA LYS A 78 9.63 -29.30 -37.47
C LYS A 78 9.78 -28.57 -38.81
N PHE A 79 10.04 -27.26 -38.80
CA PHE A 79 10.29 -26.48 -40.01
C PHE A 79 11.50 -27.00 -40.78
N LYS A 80 12.60 -27.30 -40.07
CA LYS A 80 13.81 -27.88 -40.66
C LYS A 80 13.53 -29.24 -41.32
N LYS A 81 12.76 -30.11 -40.66
CA LYS A 81 12.37 -31.42 -41.22
C LYS A 81 11.50 -31.32 -42.48
N ARG A 82 10.75 -30.22 -42.64
CA ARG A 82 9.88 -29.96 -43.80
C ARG A 82 10.57 -29.14 -44.91
N GLY A 83 11.88 -28.91 -44.82
CA GLY A 83 12.64 -28.13 -45.81
C GLY A 83 12.33 -26.62 -45.80
N ILE A 84 11.55 -26.13 -44.85
CA ILE A 84 11.16 -24.72 -44.76
C ILE A 84 12.29 -23.96 -44.06
N ARG A 85 13.01 -23.13 -44.81
CA ARG A 85 14.00 -22.19 -44.25
C ARG A 85 13.25 -21.01 -43.58
N ALA A 86 12.94 -21.15 -42.30
CA ALA A 86 12.43 -20.04 -41.50
C ALA A 86 13.51 -18.94 -41.41
N LYS A 87 13.17 -17.71 -41.80
CA LYS A 87 14.10 -16.58 -41.71
C LYS A 87 14.28 -16.19 -40.22
N PRO A 88 15.52 -16.01 -39.72
CA PRO A 88 15.80 -15.73 -38.31
C PRO A 88 15.03 -14.54 -37.72
N TRP A 89 14.73 -13.52 -38.53
CA TRP A 89 14.04 -12.31 -38.07
C TRP A 89 12.60 -12.55 -37.61
N LEU A 90 11.91 -13.59 -38.12
CA LEU A 90 10.54 -13.95 -37.66
C LEU A 90 10.55 -14.45 -36.21
N TRP A 91 11.63 -15.13 -35.80
CA TRP A 91 11.80 -15.59 -34.43
C TRP A 91 12.20 -14.46 -33.49
N VAL A 92 13.05 -13.55 -33.97
CA VAL A 92 13.48 -12.35 -33.24
C VAL A 92 12.30 -11.40 -33.02
N ALA A 93 11.46 -11.17 -34.03
CA ALA A 93 10.27 -10.33 -33.90
C ALA A 93 9.25 -10.91 -32.89
N GLY A 94 9.06 -12.23 -32.88
CA GLY A 94 8.17 -12.90 -31.92
C GLY A 94 8.65 -12.85 -30.47
N MET A 95 9.97 -12.82 -30.24
CA MET A 95 10.55 -12.71 -28.88
C MET A 95 10.67 -11.25 -28.41
N ILE A 96 11.15 -10.36 -29.28
CA ILE A 96 11.48 -8.99 -28.89
C ILE A 96 10.22 -8.12 -28.82
N SER A 97 9.23 -8.33 -29.69
CA SER A 97 8.04 -7.46 -29.72
C SER A 97 7.22 -7.48 -28.41
N PRO A 98 6.94 -8.63 -27.78
CA PRO A 98 6.19 -8.65 -26.52
C PRO A 98 7.00 -8.06 -25.36
N MET A 99 8.31 -8.36 -25.29
CA MET A 99 9.19 -7.82 -24.25
C MET A 99 9.39 -6.32 -24.38
N ALA A 100 9.58 -5.81 -25.60
CA ALA A 100 9.71 -4.38 -25.87
C ALA A 100 8.38 -3.64 -25.63
N PHE A 101 7.24 -4.26 -25.94
CA PHE A 101 5.92 -3.69 -25.66
C PHE A 101 5.66 -3.59 -24.15
N GLU A 102 5.97 -4.64 -23.37
CA GLU A 102 5.92 -4.63 -21.91
C GLU A 102 6.75 -3.48 -21.32
N VAL A 103 8.02 -3.35 -21.73
CA VAL A 103 8.92 -2.31 -21.22
C VAL A 103 8.45 -0.91 -21.61
N PHE A 104 8.06 -0.71 -22.87
CA PHE A 104 7.61 0.59 -23.38
C PHE A 104 6.27 1.04 -22.77
N TRP A 105 5.32 0.12 -22.63
CA TRP A 105 4.00 0.42 -22.07
C TRP A 105 4.06 0.65 -20.55
N SER A 106 4.88 -0.13 -19.84
CA SER A 106 5.18 0.09 -18.42
C SER A 106 5.81 1.46 -18.18
N TYR A 107 6.71 1.89 -19.07
CA TYR A 107 7.35 3.21 -18.99
C TYR A 107 6.36 4.36 -19.23
N LEU A 108 5.52 4.28 -20.26
CA LEU A 108 4.54 5.32 -20.61
C LEU A 108 3.47 5.52 -19.53
N ILE A 109 2.97 4.43 -18.95
CA ILE A 109 1.89 4.48 -17.95
C ILE A 109 2.40 5.03 -16.60
N ARG A 110 3.62 4.64 -16.20
CA ARG A 110 4.28 5.11 -14.96
C ARG A 110 4.48 6.63 -14.94
N GLN A 111 4.59 7.26 -16.10
CA GLN A 111 4.85 8.69 -16.24
C GLN A 111 3.58 9.56 -16.30
N LYS A 112 2.39 9.02 -16.58
CA LYS A 112 1.24 9.88 -16.97
C LYS A 112 -0.12 9.62 -16.35
N ILE A 113 -0.48 8.39 -15.93
CA ILE A 113 -1.91 8.07 -15.86
C ILE A 113 -2.47 7.80 -14.46
N MET A 114 -1.73 7.23 -13.50
CA MET A 114 -2.24 7.04 -12.11
C MET A 114 -1.12 6.56 -11.16
N PRO A 115 -0.56 7.41 -10.29
CA PRO A 115 0.31 6.94 -9.21
C PRO A 115 -0.53 6.26 -8.11
N GLY A 116 -0.43 4.93 -7.95
CA GLY A 116 -0.97 4.22 -6.77
C GLY A 116 -1.86 2.99 -7.00
N ALA A 117 -2.38 2.73 -8.21
CA ALA A 117 -3.22 1.54 -8.47
C ALA A 117 -2.35 0.30 -8.79
N PRO A 118 -2.61 -0.92 -8.30
CA PRO A 118 -1.67 -2.06 -8.37
C PRO A 118 -1.42 -2.55 -9.82
N TRP A 119 -0.51 -1.85 -10.50
CA TRP A 119 -0.19 -1.90 -11.94
C TRP A 119 0.34 -3.27 -12.39
N LEU A 120 0.95 -4.02 -11.47
CA LEU A 120 1.40 -5.40 -11.69
C LEU A 120 0.26 -6.33 -12.12
N TRP A 121 -0.99 -6.05 -11.79
CA TRP A 121 -2.10 -6.92 -12.23
C TRP A 121 -2.47 -6.69 -13.69
N VAL A 122 -2.43 -5.45 -14.18
CA VAL A 122 -2.86 -5.12 -15.55
C VAL A 122 -1.82 -5.57 -16.58
N THR A 123 -0.54 -5.28 -16.36
CA THR A 123 0.52 -5.69 -17.30
C THR A 123 0.63 -7.22 -17.35
N ASN A 124 0.54 -7.90 -16.21
CA ASN A 124 0.65 -9.35 -16.17
C ASN A 124 -0.63 -10.11 -16.61
N MET A 125 -1.75 -9.43 -16.83
CA MET A 125 -2.95 -10.01 -17.47
C MET A 125 -2.87 -9.98 -19.00
N ILE A 126 -2.01 -9.12 -19.59
CA ILE A 126 -1.83 -9.03 -21.04
C ILE A 126 -1.34 -10.38 -21.62
N PRO A 127 -0.33 -11.07 -21.04
CA PRO A 127 0.04 -12.41 -21.49
C PRO A 127 -1.11 -13.41 -21.41
N LEU A 128 -1.96 -13.35 -20.38
CA LEU A 128 -3.09 -14.27 -20.20
C LEU A 128 -4.19 -14.10 -21.27
N VAL A 129 -4.31 -12.93 -21.89
CA VAL A 129 -5.28 -12.68 -22.98
C VAL A 129 -4.64 -12.84 -24.36
N VAL A 130 -3.41 -12.33 -24.52
CA VAL A 130 -2.68 -12.33 -25.79
C VAL A 130 -2.22 -13.73 -26.17
N PHE A 131 -1.84 -14.59 -25.21
CA PHE A 131 -1.41 -15.97 -25.53
C PHE A 131 -2.53 -16.85 -26.06
N PRO A 132 -3.70 -16.94 -25.41
CA PRO A 132 -4.82 -17.70 -25.97
C PRO A 132 -5.27 -17.16 -27.33
N ALA A 133 -5.34 -15.83 -27.48
CA ALA A 133 -5.69 -15.22 -28.76
C ALA A 133 -4.67 -15.56 -29.86
N TYR A 134 -3.37 -15.47 -29.56
CA TYR A 134 -2.30 -15.85 -30.48
C TYR A 134 -2.29 -17.35 -30.77
N PHE A 135 -2.55 -18.23 -29.79
CA PHE A 135 -2.68 -19.67 -30.01
C PHE A 135 -3.87 -20.00 -30.93
N ILE A 136 -5.01 -19.35 -30.72
CA ILE A 136 -6.20 -19.52 -31.57
C ILE A 136 -5.90 -19.03 -32.99
N ILE A 137 -5.33 -17.83 -33.15
CA ILE A 137 -5.01 -17.25 -34.46
C ILE A 137 -3.93 -18.08 -35.17
N SER A 138 -2.86 -18.47 -34.48
CA SER A 138 -1.79 -19.27 -35.06
C SER A 138 -2.30 -20.65 -35.47
N GLU A 139 -3.11 -21.35 -34.68
CA GLU A 139 -3.71 -22.61 -35.11
C GLU A 139 -4.65 -22.44 -36.32
N VAL A 140 -5.49 -21.40 -36.33
CA VAL A 140 -6.42 -21.15 -37.45
C VAL A 140 -5.67 -20.80 -38.74
N VAL A 141 -4.65 -19.92 -38.66
CA VAL A 141 -3.88 -19.45 -39.81
C VAL A 141 -2.94 -20.53 -40.34
N TRP A 142 -2.29 -21.30 -39.44
CA TRP A 142 -1.33 -22.33 -39.83
C TRP A 142 -2.01 -23.55 -40.45
N ARG A 143 -3.21 -23.93 -39.97
CA ARG A 143 -4.02 -24.99 -40.58
C ARG A 143 -4.50 -24.64 -41.97
N ARG A 144 -4.89 -23.39 -42.22
CA ARG A 144 -5.25 -22.93 -43.57
C ARG A 144 -4.08 -23.04 -44.54
N ARG A 145 -2.84 -22.76 -44.11
CA ARG A 145 -1.63 -22.92 -44.95
C ARG A 145 -1.21 -24.36 -45.17
N LEU A 146 -1.40 -25.25 -44.19
CA LEU A 146 -1.12 -26.68 -44.37
C LEU A 146 -2.10 -27.37 -45.31
N ALA A 147 -3.39 -27.04 -45.19
CA ALA A 147 -4.44 -27.58 -46.06
C ALA A 147 -4.20 -27.27 -47.55
N ILE A 148 -3.45 -26.21 -47.85
CA ILE A 148 -3.11 -25.80 -49.21
C ILE A 148 -1.87 -26.55 -49.75
N ASN A 149 -0.98 -27.08 -48.90
CA ASN A 149 0.35 -27.51 -49.32
C ASN A 149 0.69 -29.01 -49.17
N ASN A 150 -0.12 -29.85 -48.54
CA ASN A 150 0.20 -31.28 -48.42
C ASN A 150 -1.04 -32.18 -48.24
N ILE A 151 -1.59 -32.61 -49.37
CA ILE A 151 -2.25 -33.91 -49.52
C ILE A 151 -1.09 -34.93 -49.65
N ASN A 152 -1.05 -36.00 -48.85
CA ASN A 152 -0.17 -37.20 -48.97
C ASN A 152 1.05 -37.41 -48.05
N SER A 153 1.08 -36.95 -46.79
CA SER A 153 2.01 -37.58 -45.83
C SER A 153 1.35 -37.89 -44.49
N ALA A 154 1.16 -39.20 -44.27
CA ALA A 154 0.74 -39.92 -43.07
C ALA A 154 0.92 -39.15 -41.74
N GLU A 155 0.02 -38.20 -41.51
CA GLU A 155 -0.17 -37.57 -40.21
C GLU A 155 -1.07 -38.53 -39.45
N GLN A 156 -0.58 -39.10 -38.34
CA GLN A 156 -1.44 -39.85 -37.43
C GLN A 156 -2.62 -38.95 -37.06
N GLU A 157 -3.79 -39.26 -37.64
CA GLU A 157 -5.03 -38.55 -37.38
C GLU A 157 -5.32 -38.62 -35.89
N ILE A 158 -4.97 -37.55 -35.17
CA ILE A 158 -5.59 -37.29 -33.88
C ILE A 158 -7.07 -37.18 -34.20
N LYS A 159 -7.82 -38.21 -33.82
CA LYS A 159 -9.25 -38.32 -34.13
C LYS A 159 -9.91 -36.99 -33.76
N PRO A 160 -10.72 -36.37 -34.64
CA PRO A 160 -11.35 -35.07 -34.39
C PRO A 160 -12.09 -35.02 -33.04
N GLU A 161 -12.58 -36.17 -32.59
CA GLU A 161 -13.19 -36.37 -31.27
C GLU A 161 -12.24 -36.06 -30.09
N GLN A 162 -10.97 -36.48 -30.13
CA GLN A 162 -10.00 -36.21 -29.06
C GLN A 162 -9.69 -34.71 -28.96
N ARG A 163 -9.66 -34.00 -30.08
CA ARG A 163 -9.46 -32.53 -30.11
C ARG A 163 -10.66 -31.80 -29.53
N ARG A 164 -11.87 -32.26 -29.82
CA ARG A 164 -13.10 -31.71 -29.26
C ARG A 164 -13.12 -31.85 -27.73
N ARG A 165 -12.84 -33.05 -27.21
CA ARG A 165 -12.76 -33.31 -25.77
C ARG A 165 -11.69 -32.47 -25.07
N ALA A 166 -10.50 -32.34 -25.64
CA ALA A 166 -9.44 -31.51 -25.06
C ALA A 166 -9.83 -30.02 -24.99
N ARG A 167 -10.51 -29.50 -26.04
CA ARG A 167 -11.02 -28.12 -26.05
C ARG A 167 -12.12 -27.92 -25.00
N GLU A 168 -13.04 -28.87 -24.88
CA GLU A 168 -14.12 -28.82 -23.89
C GLU A 168 -13.57 -28.85 -22.45
N ILE A 169 -12.59 -29.73 -22.17
CA ILE A 169 -11.90 -29.78 -20.87
C ILE A 169 -11.18 -28.46 -20.58
N PHE A 170 -10.41 -27.94 -21.55
CA PHE A 170 -9.69 -26.67 -21.37
C PHE A 170 -10.64 -25.50 -21.09
N LEU A 171 -11.72 -25.37 -21.88
CA LEU A 171 -12.73 -24.33 -21.66
C LEU A 171 -13.42 -24.50 -20.31
N GLY A 172 -13.69 -25.74 -19.88
CA GLY A 172 -14.22 -26.03 -18.54
C GLY A 172 -13.28 -25.57 -17.42
N VAL A 173 -11.97 -25.86 -17.53
CA VAL A 173 -10.96 -25.43 -16.55
C VAL A 173 -10.86 -23.90 -16.49
N VAL A 174 -10.83 -23.23 -17.63
CA VAL A 174 -10.79 -21.75 -17.69
C VAL A 174 -12.05 -21.14 -17.07
N ALA A 175 -13.23 -21.69 -17.37
CA ALA A 175 -14.48 -21.22 -16.80
C ALA A 175 -14.50 -21.38 -15.27
N ILE A 176 -14.05 -22.53 -14.75
CA ILE A 176 -13.95 -22.77 -13.30
C ILE A 176 -12.97 -21.77 -12.66
N ALA A 177 -11.79 -21.57 -13.24
CA ALA A 177 -10.81 -20.62 -12.71
C ALA A 177 -11.35 -19.18 -12.68
N PHE A 178 -12.09 -18.78 -13.72
CA PHE A 178 -12.73 -17.46 -13.78
C PHE A 178 -13.81 -17.29 -12.71
N VAL A 179 -14.64 -18.32 -12.48
CA VAL A 179 -15.65 -18.31 -11.41
C VAL A 179 -14.99 -18.20 -10.04
N VAL A 180 -13.93 -18.98 -9.77
CA VAL A 180 -13.16 -18.89 -8.52
C VAL A 180 -12.58 -17.49 -8.32
N PHE A 181 -12.01 -16.89 -9.37
CA PHE A 181 -11.51 -15.52 -9.31
C PHE A 181 -12.62 -14.51 -9.01
N ILE A 182 -13.80 -14.63 -9.62
CA ILE A 182 -14.94 -13.75 -9.33
C ILE A 182 -15.39 -13.90 -7.88
N VAL A 183 -15.55 -15.13 -7.37
CA VAL A 183 -15.93 -15.36 -5.97
C VAL A 183 -14.92 -14.74 -5.01
N TYR A 184 -13.63 -14.97 -5.26
CA TYR A 184 -12.54 -14.38 -4.48
C TYR A 184 -12.53 -12.84 -4.53
N ALA A 185 -12.72 -12.27 -5.73
CA ALA A 185 -12.82 -10.83 -5.92
C ALA A 185 -14.02 -10.25 -5.14
N MET A 186 -15.18 -10.91 -5.19
CA MET A 186 -16.37 -10.49 -4.45
C MET A 186 -16.18 -10.54 -2.94
N GLU A 187 -15.32 -11.39 -2.40
CA GLU A 187 -15.03 -11.42 -0.95
C GLU A 187 -14.04 -10.32 -0.53
N ILE A 188 -13.02 -10.01 -1.34
CA ILE A 188 -11.94 -9.09 -0.94
C ILE A 188 -12.22 -7.63 -1.27
N PHE A 189 -12.81 -7.34 -2.43
CA PHE A 189 -13.03 -5.95 -2.85
C PHE A 189 -13.94 -5.15 -1.89
N PRO A 190 -15.01 -5.73 -1.30
CA PRO A 190 -15.83 -5.00 -0.34
C PRO A 190 -15.05 -4.53 0.89
N ASP A 191 -14.15 -5.36 1.41
CA ASP A 191 -13.38 -5.05 2.62
C ASP A 191 -12.38 -3.90 2.40
N LEU A 192 -11.71 -3.90 1.25
CA LEU A 192 -10.84 -2.79 0.82
C LEU A 192 -11.64 -1.49 0.64
N SER A 193 -12.79 -1.56 -0.04
CA SER A 193 -13.62 -0.38 -0.27
C SER A 193 -14.18 0.20 1.03
N ARG A 194 -14.60 -0.67 1.96
CA ARG A 194 -15.14 -0.29 3.27
C ARG A 194 -14.06 0.32 4.15
N THR A 195 -12.86 -0.24 4.15
CA THR A 195 -11.72 0.31 4.91
C THR A 195 -11.38 1.70 4.40
N LYS A 196 -11.32 1.88 3.08
CA LYS A 196 -11.07 3.19 2.47
C LYS A 196 -12.13 4.22 2.85
N GLN A 197 -13.42 3.86 2.77
CA GLN A 197 -14.51 4.75 3.18
C GLN A 197 -14.41 5.14 4.66
N LYS A 198 -14.17 4.17 5.56
CA LYS A 198 -13.99 4.46 6.99
C LYS A 198 -12.80 5.37 7.26
N THR A 199 -11.70 5.19 6.55
CA THR A 199 -10.54 6.07 6.63
C THR A 199 -10.89 7.49 6.18
N GLU A 200 -11.53 7.65 5.03
CA GLU A 200 -11.94 8.97 4.51
C GLU A 200 -12.94 9.67 5.44
N GLU A 201 -13.93 8.95 5.97
CA GLU A 201 -14.89 9.46 6.95
C GLU A 201 -14.21 9.92 8.25
N GLN A 202 -13.25 9.12 8.74
CA GLN A 202 -12.49 9.44 9.94
C GLN A 202 -11.58 10.66 9.73
N ILE A 203 -10.92 10.76 8.57
CA ILE A 203 -10.10 11.93 8.20
C ILE A 203 -10.98 13.18 8.09
N ALA A 204 -12.16 13.07 7.45
CA ALA A 204 -13.11 14.19 7.39
C ALA A 204 -13.56 14.63 8.79
N LYS A 205 -13.77 13.68 9.71
CA LYS A 205 -14.09 13.98 11.12
C LYS A 205 -12.93 14.68 11.82
N ILE A 206 -11.68 14.26 11.61
CA ILE A 206 -10.48 14.92 12.15
C ILE A 206 -10.46 16.40 11.73
N HIS A 207 -10.55 16.67 10.44
CA HIS A 207 -10.52 18.05 9.92
C HIS A 207 -11.72 18.91 10.35
N ALA A 208 -12.86 18.29 10.63
CA ALA A 208 -14.06 18.97 11.10
C ALA A 208 -14.04 19.26 12.62
N THR A 209 -13.20 18.58 13.38
CA THR A 209 -13.09 18.76 14.84
C THR A 209 -12.27 20.03 15.12
N LYS A 210 -12.95 21.09 15.55
CA LYS A 210 -12.36 22.42 15.75
C LYS A 210 -12.88 23.06 17.03
N LEU A 211 -12.04 23.85 17.68
CA LEU A 211 -12.42 24.62 18.86
C LEU A 211 -13.41 25.73 18.49
N THR A 212 -14.44 25.94 19.32
CA THR A 212 -15.40 27.02 19.11
C THR A 212 -15.11 28.22 20.02
N LEU A 213 -15.58 29.41 19.63
CA LEU A 213 -15.41 30.62 20.45
C LEU A 213 -16.11 30.49 21.81
N ASP A 214 -17.23 29.76 21.88
CA ASP A 214 -17.96 29.58 23.13
C ASP A 214 -17.17 28.73 24.16
N ASP A 215 -16.38 27.76 23.68
CA ASP A 215 -15.46 26.97 24.52
C ASP A 215 -14.37 27.87 25.10
N VAL A 216 -13.75 28.74 24.29
CA VAL A 216 -12.70 29.69 24.74
C VAL A 216 -13.21 30.72 25.74
N MET A 217 -14.44 31.17 25.54
CA MET A 217 -15.09 32.14 26.42
C MET A 217 -15.69 31.49 27.68
N GLY A 218 -15.63 30.16 27.80
CA GLY A 218 -16.09 29.43 28.96
C GLY A 218 -17.60 29.42 29.13
N LYS A 219 -18.37 29.61 28.04
CA LYS A 219 -19.85 29.56 28.10
C LYS A 219 -20.36 28.16 28.40
N ASN A 220 -19.60 27.14 27.99
CA ASN A 220 -19.95 25.73 28.11
C ASN A 220 -19.00 24.98 29.06
N LEU A 221 -18.49 25.63 30.11
CA LEU A 221 -17.57 24.98 31.04
C LEU A 221 -18.22 23.75 31.70
N PRO A 222 -17.53 22.60 31.70
CA PRO A 222 -18.03 21.39 32.32
C PRO A 222 -17.95 21.48 33.85
N PRO A 223 -18.74 20.66 34.59
CA PRO A 223 -18.53 20.49 36.02
C PRO A 223 -17.18 19.79 36.30
N ASP A 224 -16.61 20.02 37.49
CA ASP A 224 -15.39 19.32 37.91
C ASP A 224 -15.62 17.80 38.00
N PRO A 225 -14.92 16.96 37.21
CA PRO A 225 -15.08 15.51 37.27
C PRO A 225 -14.45 14.88 38.53
N GLY A 226 -13.63 15.62 39.28
CA GLY A 226 -12.96 15.14 40.49
C GLY A 226 -12.13 13.87 40.25
N ALA A 227 -12.31 12.87 41.11
CA ALA A 227 -11.59 11.60 41.01
C ALA A 227 -11.95 10.76 39.77
N ASP A 228 -13.01 11.13 39.04
CA ASP A 228 -13.49 10.37 37.89
C ASP A 228 -12.71 10.69 36.61
N ALA A 229 -11.94 11.78 36.59
CA ALA A 229 -11.14 12.25 35.45
C ALA A 229 -10.16 11.18 34.91
N ASP A 230 -9.62 10.34 35.81
CA ASP A 230 -8.56 9.37 35.49
C ASP A 230 -9.05 7.92 35.42
N LYS A 231 -10.37 7.69 35.50
CA LYS A 231 -10.93 6.32 35.46
C LYS A 231 -10.75 5.62 34.10
N THR A 232 -10.63 6.39 33.02
CA THR A 232 -10.45 5.88 31.65
C THR A 232 -9.33 6.63 30.93
N ILE A 233 -8.78 6.03 29.87
CA ILE A 233 -7.77 6.70 29.02
C ILE A 233 -8.34 8.01 28.45
N GLN A 234 -9.59 7.99 28.01
CA GLN A 234 -10.25 9.17 27.46
C GLN A 234 -10.58 10.22 28.53
N GLY A 235 -10.77 9.82 29.79
CA GLY A 235 -11.28 10.72 30.82
C GLY A 235 -12.75 11.10 30.59
N ILE A 236 -13.19 12.16 31.27
CA ILE A 236 -14.53 12.72 31.14
C ILE A 236 -14.49 13.97 30.26
N ASP A 237 -15.41 14.04 29.30
CA ASP A 237 -15.68 15.19 28.42
C ASP A 237 -17.21 15.38 28.42
N ALA A 238 -17.71 16.16 29.39
CA ALA A 238 -19.14 16.31 29.63
C ALA A 238 -19.81 17.24 28.61
N ASN A 239 -19.10 18.26 28.14
CA ASN A 239 -19.60 19.23 27.16
C ASN A 239 -19.38 18.79 25.69
N ARG A 240 -18.67 17.68 25.46
CA ARG A 240 -18.40 17.06 24.16
C ARG A 240 -17.64 17.98 23.20
N ASN A 241 -16.76 18.81 23.74
CA ASN A 241 -15.88 19.66 22.92
C ASN A 241 -14.60 18.92 22.48
N GLY A 242 -14.42 17.68 22.92
CA GLY A 242 -13.24 16.86 22.59
C GLY A 242 -12.05 17.12 23.51
N ILE A 243 -12.22 17.89 24.59
CA ILE A 243 -11.21 18.18 25.61
C ILE A 243 -11.66 17.52 26.91
N ARG A 244 -10.70 17.03 27.70
CA ARG A 244 -11.01 16.51 29.04
C ARG A 244 -11.43 17.65 29.98
N ASP A 245 -12.50 17.44 30.73
CA ASP A 245 -13.08 18.43 31.64
C ASP A 245 -12.06 18.97 32.66
N ASP A 246 -11.24 18.09 33.26
CA ASP A 246 -10.24 18.48 34.25
C ASP A 246 -9.11 19.33 33.65
N VAL A 247 -8.76 19.07 32.39
CA VAL A 247 -7.74 19.83 31.65
C VAL A 247 -8.28 21.19 31.24
N GLU A 248 -9.52 21.24 30.72
CA GLU A 248 -10.21 22.49 30.39
C GLU A 248 -10.31 23.39 31.63
N LEU A 249 -10.80 22.87 32.75
CA LEU A 249 -10.92 23.62 34.00
C LEU A 249 -9.56 24.10 34.52
N ALA A 250 -8.50 23.30 34.40
CA ALA A 250 -7.17 23.72 34.78
C ALA A 250 -6.64 24.87 33.92
N ILE A 251 -6.89 24.87 32.61
CA ILE A 251 -6.53 25.97 31.69
C ILE A 251 -7.26 27.25 32.10
N PHE A 252 -8.57 27.17 32.36
CA PHE A 252 -9.36 28.32 32.80
C PHE A 252 -8.92 28.89 34.15
N LYS A 253 -8.53 28.01 35.08
CA LYS A 253 -8.03 28.40 36.39
C LYS A 253 -6.67 29.10 36.32
N GLU A 254 -5.76 28.63 35.47
CA GLU A 254 -4.41 29.19 35.34
C GLU A 254 -4.42 30.51 34.54
N TYR A 255 -5.29 30.61 33.52
CA TYR A 255 -5.35 31.76 32.61
C TYR A 255 -6.75 32.39 32.57
N PRO A 256 -7.28 32.90 33.70
CA PRO A 256 -8.64 33.45 33.77
C PRO A 256 -8.79 34.74 32.95
N ASP A 257 -7.72 35.53 32.84
CA ASP A 257 -7.77 36.85 32.20
C ASP A 257 -7.41 36.82 30.70
N SER A 258 -6.82 35.71 30.23
CA SER A 258 -6.29 35.62 28.87
C SER A 258 -7.05 34.64 27.98
N ALA A 259 -8.11 35.14 27.32
CA ALA A 259 -8.86 34.37 26.33
C ALA A 259 -7.97 33.87 25.20
N LYS A 260 -6.99 34.69 24.78
CA LYS A 260 -5.98 34.31 23.79
C LYS A 260 -5.18 33.09 24.23
N THR A 261 -4.65 33.09 25.46
CA THR A 261 -3.87 31.96 25.97
C THR A 261 -4.74 30.72 26.10
N ARG A 262 -5.97 30.86 26.61
CA ARG A 262 -6.91 29.74 26.69
C ARG A 262 -7.20 29.12 25.33
N ALA A 263 -7.48 29.91 24.30
CA ALA A 263 -7.76 29.39 22.96
C ALA A 263 -6.63 28.49 22.45
N VAL A 264 -5.39 28.92 22.60
CA VAL A 264 -4.21 28.18 22.15
C VAL A 264 -4.01 26.89 22.96
N LEU A 265 -4.13 26.96 24.29
CA LEU A 265 -3.94 25.78 25.15
C LEU A 265 -5.08 24.77 25.01
N LEU A 266 -6.32 25.23 24.82
CA LEU A 266 -7.48 24.36 24.55
C LEU A 266 -7.34 23.66 23.20
N GLN A 267 -6.89 24.36 22.15
CA GLN A 267 -6.61 23.73 20.86
C GLN A 267 -5.50 22.67 20.97
N TYR A 268 -4.48 22.92 21.80
CA TYR A 268 -3.43 21.94 22.05
C TYR A 268 -3.91 20.73 22.87
N ALA A 269 -4.74 20.97 23.90
CA ALA A 269 -5.37 19.90 24.66
C ALA A 269 -6.30 19.05 23.78
N LEU A 270 -7.07 19.67 22.88
CA LEU A 270 -7.92 19.00 21.89
C LEU A 270 -7.09 18.08 20.98
N ALA A 271 -5.97 18.58 20.44
CA ALA A 271 -5.10 17.78 19.58
C ALA A 271 -4.58 16.52 20.28
N LEU A 272 -4.01 16.67 21.48
CA LEU A 272 -3.51 15.54 22.27
C LEU A 272 -4.64 14.58 22.70
N GLN A 273 -5.84 15.10 22.97
CA GLN A 273 -7.00 14.26 23.29
C GLN A 273 -7.51 13.49 22.06
N MET A 274 -7.46 14.08 20.87
CA MET A 274 -7.79 13.40 19.61
C MET A 274 -6.83 12.22 19.35
N GLU A 275 -5.53 12.39 19.64
CA GLU A 275 -4.54 11.30 19.54
C GLU A 275 -4.90 10.11 20.45
N MET A 276 -5.52 10.35 21.61
CA MET A 276 -5.93 9.30 22.55
C MET A 276 -7.34 8.73 22.35
N THR A 277 -8.23 9.46 21.68
CA THR A 277 -9.65 9.10 21.57
C THR A 277 -10.05 8.58 20.21
N LEU A 278 -9.34 8.94 19.15
CA LEU A 278 -9.71 8.54 17.80
C LEU A 278 -9.27 7.09 17.51
N PRO A 279 -10.11 6.31 16.83
CA PRO A 279 -9.77 4.94 16.48
C PRO A 279 -8.62 4.90 15.46
N ILE A 280 -7.60 4.09 15.76
CA ILE A 280 -6.51 3.79 14.82
C ILE A 280 -7.04 2.79 13.78
N ILE A 281 -7.47 3.29 12.62
CA ILE A 281 -7.95 2.44 11.51
C ILE A 281 -6.75 1.95 10.70
N ASN A 282 -5.87 2.88 10.34
CA ASN A 282 -4.65 2.61 9.60
C ASN A 282 -3.61 3.73 9.89
N LYS A 283 -2.45 3.67 9.22
CA LYS A 283 -1.42 4.70 9.38
C LYS A 283 -1.86 6.08 8.86
N GLU A 284 -2.75 6.11 7.86
CA GLU A 284 -3.23 7.36 7.26
C GLU A 284 -4.08 8.15 8.26
N THR A 285 -4.93 7.49 9.05
CA THR A 285 -5.72 8.16 10.09
C THR A 285 -4.85 8.75 11.21
N VAL A 286 -3.78 8.05 11.59
CA VAL A 286 -2.81 8.52 12.60
C VAL A 286 -2.04 9.73 12.05
N THR A 287 -1.52 9.59 10.82
CA THR A 287 -0.83 10.68 10.12
C THR A 287 -1.71 11.91 9.97
N ALA A 288 -2.97 11.76 9.55
CA ALA A 288 -3.90 12.88 9.40
C ALA A 288 -4.20 13.57 10.74
N THR A 289 -4.28 12.82 11.84
CA THR A 289 -4.48 13.38 13.19
C THR A 289 -3.31 14.25 13.62
N VAL A 290 -2.08 13.78 13.42
CA VAL A 290 -0.85 14.53 13.77
C VAL A 290 -0.61 15.71 12.83
N GLU A 291 -0.80 15.50 11.53
CA GLU A 291 -0.64 16.54 10.50
C GLU A 291 -1.64 17.68 10.67
N ASP A 292 -2.92 17.35 10.92
CA ASP A 292 -3.94 18.37 11.11
C ASP A 292 -3.90 18.91 12.54
N SER A 293 -4.18 18.09 13.54
CA SER A 293 -4.46 18.60 14.88
C SER A 293 -3.19 19.06 15.60
N GLU A 294 -2.15 18.23 15.67
CA GLU A 294 -0.93 18.53 16.43
C GLU A 294 -0.12 19.66 15.78
N SER A 295 0.10 19.60 14.46
CA SER A 295 0.89 20.62 13.75
C SER A 295 0.22 22.00 13.85
N ARG A 296 -1.09 22.08 13.65
CA ARG A 296 -1.85 23.34 13.78
C ARG A 296 -1.78 23.89 15.20
N ALA A 297 -1.94 23.02 16.21
CA ALA A 297 -1.87 23.42 17.60
C ALA A 297 -0.47 23.90 18.00
N ASN A 298 0.60 23.25 17.52
CA ASN A 298 1.98 23.68 17.73
C ASN A 298 2.26 25.05 17.09
N VAL A 299 1.76 25.31 15.88
CA VAL A 299 1.86 26.61 15.22
C VAL A 299 1.14 27.69 16.05
N CYS A 300 -0.01 27.36 16.65
CA CYS A 300 -0.71 28.26 17.56
C CYS A 300 0.03 28.56 18.84
N LEU A 301 0.64 27.53 19.42
CA LEU A 301 1.45 27.66 20.61
C LEU A 301 2.60 28.66 20.38
N TRP A 302 3.24 28.60 19.20
CA TRP A 302 4.26 29.57 18.78
C TRP A 302 3.75 31.01 18.66
N SER A 303 2.44 31.24 18.56
CA SER A 303 1.86 32.59 18.45
C SER A 303 1.72 33.32 19.79
N LEU A 304 1.88 32.60 20.92
CA LEU A 304 1.81 33.19 22.26
C LEU A 304 3.05 33.99 22.62
N SER A 305 4.21 33.62 22.06
CA SER A 305 5.50 34.23 22.41
C SER A 305 6.20 34.83 21.21
N SER A 306 6.82 35.99 21.43
CA SER A 306 7.61 36.66 20.39
C SER A 306 8.88 35.86 20.06
N ARG A 307 9.15 35.68 18.76
CA ARG A 307 10.40 35.08 18.26
C ARG A 307 11.61 36.03 18.34
N SER A 308 11.42 37.27 18.78
CA SER A 308 12.52 38.25 18.92
C SER A 308 13.53 37.86 19.99
N ASP A 309 13.10 37.16 21.03
CA ASP A 309 13.97 36.59 22.07
C ASP A 309 13.80 35.07 22.05
N MET A 310 14.71 34.39 21.35
CA MET A 310 14.64 32.94 21.15
C MET A 310 14.70 32.15 22.47
N LYS A 311 15.44 32.64 23.47
CA LYS A 311 15.57 31.95 24.75
C LYS A 311 14.25 32.04 25.51
N LYS A 312 13.64 33.23 25.54
CA LYS A 312 12.31 33.40 26.13
C LYS A 312 11.25 32.61 25.37
N PHE A 313 11.29 32.63 24.04
CA PHE A 313 10.39 31.84 23.20
C PHE A 313 10.43 30.36 23.55
N ILE A 314 11.61 29.73 23.61
CA ILE A 314 11.75 28.31 23.98
C ILE A 314 11.21 28.07 25.39
N ALA A 315 11.56 28.92 26.37
CA ALA A 315 11.12 28.76 27.74
C ALA A 315 9.59 28.88 27.90
N ASP A 316 8.96 29.83 27.20
CA ASP A 316 7.51 29.99 27.21
C ASP A 316 6.83 28.80 26.51
N MET A 317 7.39 28.32 25.41
CA MET A 317 6.91 27.14 24.69
C MET A 317 6.95 25.88 25.56
N ASP A 318 8.08 25.61 26.21
CA ASP A 318 8.22 24.50 27.14
C ASP A 318 7.26 24.64 28.32
N LYS A 319 7.04 25.86 28.82
CA LYS A 319 6.08 26.11 29.91
C LYS A 319 4.67 25.71 29.49
N TYR A 320 4.20 26.18 28.34
CA TYR A 320 2.84 25.90 27.88
C TYR A 320 2.65 24.44 27.45
N ASP A 321 3.64 23.87 26.75
CA ASP A 321 3.64 22.46 26.36
C ASP A 321 3.56 21.54 27.59
N ASN A 322 4.47 21.74 28.55
CA ASN A 322 4.48 20.93 29.77
C ASN A 322 3.21 21.15 30.61
N PHE A 323 2.66 22.37 30.65
CA PHE A 323 1.42 22.64 31.38
C PHE A 323 0.27 21.75 30.89
N VAL A 324 0.08 21.66 29.57
CA VAL A 324 -0.99 20.84 28.97
C VAL A 324 -0.63 19.35 29.01
N LYS A 325 0.56 18.96 28.54
CA LYS A 325 0.97 17.53 28.50
C LYS A 325 0.96 16.86 29.87
N SER A 326 1.43 17.54 30.92
CA SER A 326 1.43 16.96 32.27
C SER A 326 0.04 16.71 32.85
N ARG A 327 -1.00 17.33 32.29
CA ARG A 327 -2.41 17.11 32.67
C ARG A 327 -3.11 16.15 31.72
N GLN A 328 -2.84 16.27 30.42
CA GLN A 328 -3.43 15.46 29.38
C GLN A 328 -2.90 14.02 29.41
N ILE A 329 -1.61 13.82 29.68
CA ILE A 329 -0.90 12.53 29.70
C ILE A 329 -0.41 12.25 31.13
N ASN A 330 -1.28 12.48 32.12
CA ASN A 330 -0.99 12.39 33.55
C ASN A 330 -0.97 10.96 34.13
N THR A 331 -1.21 9.93 33.31
CA THR A 331 -1.22 8.52 33.75
C THR A 331 -0.30 7.68 32.87
N GLU A 332 0.32 6.65 33.45
CA GLU A 332 1.18 5.72 32.71
C GLU A 332 0.44 5.02 31.56
N GLN A 333 -0.87 4.80 31.72
CA GLN A 333 -1.71 4.21 30.67
C GLN A 333 -1.86 5.15 29.47
N ARG A 334 -2.02 6.46 29.70
CA ARG A 334 -2.10 7.48 28.64
C ARG A 334 -0.76 7.67 27.96
N ASP A 335 0.32 7.68 28.73
CA ASP A 335 1.70 7.75 28.21
C ASP A 335 2.01 6.58 27.28
N LYS A 336 1.74 5.35 27.73
CA LYS A 336 1.90 4.15 26.91
C LYS A 336 1.00 4.14 25.67
N TYR A 337 -0.25 4.60 25.81
CA TYR A 337 -1.16 4.71 24.66
C TYR A 337 -0.57 5.67 23.62
N MET A 338 -0.02 6.79 24.06
CA MET A 338 0.61 7.77 23.19
C MET A 338 1.81 7.18 22.45
N ASP A 339 2.69 6.46 23.16
CA ASP A 339 3.80 5.72 22.54
C ASP A 339 3.31 4.73 21.46
N ASP A 340 2.24 4.00 21.73
CA ASP A 340 1.65 3.05 20.78
C ASP A 340 0.98 3.74 19.58
N PHE A 341 0.40 4.93 19.79
CA PHE A 341 -0.14 5.78 18.73
C PHE A 341 0.98 6.22 17.76
N TYR A 342 2.08 6.76 18.28
CA TYR A 342 3.21 7.24 17.47
C TYR A 342 3.96 6.12 16.72
N LYS A 343 3.90 4.85 17.17
CA LYS A 343 4.43 3.70 16.39
C LYS A 343 3.72 3.50 15.05
N ASN A 344 2.49 3.99 14.91
CA ASN A 344 1.69 3.88 13.69
C ASN A 344 1.79 5.10 12.79
N LEU A 345 2.55 6.12 13.19
CA LEU A 345 2.72 7.36 12.44
C LEU A 345 3.49 7.11 11.13
N GLY A 346 2.91 7.54 10.01
CA GLY A 346 3.58 7.62 8.71
C GLY A 346 4.37 8.92 8.55
N SER A 347 5.06 9.06 7.42
CA SER A 347 5.69 10.33 7.03
C SER A 347 4.64 11.39 6.71
N TYR A 348 4.82 12.61 7.18
CA TYR A 348 3.91 13.73 6.92
C TYR A 348 4.68 15.06 6.82
N SER A 349 4.02 16.08 6.30
CA SER A 349 4.48 17.47 6.35
C SER A 349 3.67 18.24 7.37
N SER A 350 4.29 19.14 8.13
CA SER A 350 3.53 20.00 9.04
C SER A 350 2.53 20.85 8.25
N SER A 351 1.28 20.86 8.71
CA SER A 351 0.26 21.76 8.16
C SER A 351 0.66 23.22 8.38
N ASN A 352 0.44 24.06 7.37
CA ASN A 352 0.59 25.51 7.48
C ASN A 352 -0.68 26.20 7.98
N GLU A 353 -1.73 25.43 8.29
CA GLU A 353 -2.95 25.98 8.88
C GLU A 353 -2.67 26.49 10.30
N GLY A 354 -3.23 27.65 10.62
CA GLY A 354 -3.08 28.28 11.93
C GLY A 354 -4.13 27.82 12.93
N CYS A 355 -4.48 28.75 13.83
CA CYS A 355 -5.42 28.49 14.90
C CYS A 355 -6.85 28.35 14.41
N ASP A 356 -7.62 27.51 15.10
CA ASP A 356 -9.07 27.40 14.90
C ASP A 356 -9.75 28.76 15.05
N ILE A 357 -9.28 29.53 16.03
CA ILE A 357 -9.78 30.85 16.37
C ILE A 357 -8.68 31.86 16.12
N ASP A 358 -9.01 32.93 15.38
CA ASP A 358 -8.09 34.03 15.16
C ASP A 358 -7.71 34.67 16.49
N SER A 359 -6.44 34.53 16.87
CA SER A 359 -5.96 35.03 18.16
C SER A 359 -5.93 36.56 18.24
N SER A 360 -6.07 37.26 17.11
CA SER A 360 -6.12 38.73 17.05
C SER A 360 -7.44 39.33 17.53
N ILE A 361 -8.52 38.56 17.53
CA ILE A 361 -9.85 39.01 18.00
C ILE A 361 -10.08 38.75 19.50
N LEU A 362 -9.15 38.06 20.17
CA LEU A 362 -9.27 37.65 21.57
C LEU A 362 -8.55 38.64 22.50
N SER A 363 -9.09 38.83 23.70
CA SER A 363 -8.45 39.62 24.75
C SER A 363 -7.31 38.85 25.43
N ASN A 364 -6.30 39.61 25.88
CA ASN A 364 -5.17 39.10 26.66
C ASN A 364 -5.40 39.20 28.16
#